data_AF-A0AB34HWH3-F1
#
_entry.id   AF-A0AB34HWH3-F1
#
_cell.length_a   1.000
_cell.length_b   1.000
_cell.length_c   1.000
_cell.angle_alpha   90.00
_cell.angle_beta   90.00
_cell.angle_gamma   90.00
#
_symmetry.space_group_name_H-M   'P 1'
#
loop_
_entity.id
_entity.type
_entity.pdbx_description
1 polymer ?
#
loop_
_entity_poly.entity_id
_entity_poly.type
_entity_poly.pdbx_seq_one_letter_code
_entity_poly.pdbx_strand_id
1 'polypeptide(L)'
;MVSSRKNTVFVDGVILNGPTTDARAGEKFVEEACRLIMEEVVLKATDINEKVCEWRPPEQLKQLLDLELRDTGEPHQRLLELCQDVIRYSVKTSKDFTDSLDPCL
;
A
#
# COMPACT_ATOMS: atom_id res chain seq x y z
N MET A 1 -25.45 -24.89 3.83
CA MET A 1 -24.37 -25.31 4.74
C MET A 1 -23.14 -25.64 3.91
N VAL A 2 -22.19 -24.70 3.78
CA VAL A 2 -20.89 -24.96 3.15
C VAL A 2 -19.97 -25.54 4.22
N SER A 3 -19.53 -26.78 4.01
CA SER A 3 -18.61 -27.50 4.88
C SER A 3 -17.19 -26.98 4.62
N SER A 4 -16.64 -26.23 5.58
CA SER A 4 -15.27 -25.74 5.53
C SER A 4 -14.31 -26.85 6.00
N ARG A 5 -13.52 -27.41 5.08
CA ARG A 5 -12.45 -28.38 5.42
C ARG A 5 -11.31 -27.63 6.12
N LYS A 6 -11.11 -27.92 7.40
CA LYS A 6 -9.96 -27.44 8.17
C LYS A 6 -8.74 -28.28 7.80
N ASN A 7 -7.86 -27.77 6.94
CA ASN A 7 -6.56 -28.38 6.68
C ASN A 7 -5.58 -27.99 7.79
N THR A 8 -5.23 -28.94 8.64
CA THR A 8 -4.22 -28.79 9.70
C THR A 8 -2.83 -28.87 9.09
N VAL A 9 -1.96 -27.88 9.37
CA VAL A 9 -0.58 -27.86 8.88
C VAL A 9 0.35 -28.30 10.02
N PHE A 10 1.24 -29.25 9.74
CA PHE A 10 2.24 -29.73 10.71
C PHE A 10 3.60 -29.09 10.41
N VAL A 11 4.17 -28.40 11.39
CA VAL A 11 5.56 -27.93 11.37
C VAL A 11 6.20 -28.32 12.70
N ASP A 12 7.33 -29.02 12.65
CA ASP A 12 8.16 -29.44 13.80
C ASP A 12 7.41 -30.10 14.98
N GLY A 13 6.42 -30.95 14.67
CA GLY A 13 5.68 -31.71 15.69
C GLY A 13 4.61 -30.90 16.44
N VAL A 14 4.38 -29.65 16.05
CA VAL A 14 3.31 -28.79 16.57
C VAL A 14 2.12 -28.78 15.61
N ILE A 15 0.91 -28.99 16.14
CA ILE A 15 -0.35 -28.90 15.39
C ILE A 15 -0.70 -27.42 15.21
N LEU A 16 -0.47 -26.85 14.02
CA LEU A 16 -0.98 -25.53 13.67
C LEU A 16 -2.42 -25.69 13.17
N ASN A 17 -3.39 -25.20 13.95
CA ASN A 17 -4.81 -25.29 13.62
C ASN A 17 -5.16 -24.40 12.42
N GLY A 18 -5.31 -25.00 11.24
CA GLY A 18 -6.06 -24.43 10.10
C GLY A 18 -5.38 -23.27 9.36
N PRO A 19 -5.98 -22.77 8.26
CA PRO A 19 -5.40 -21.70 7.47
C PRO A 19 -5.33 -20.44 8.33
N THR A 20 -4.11 -20.00 8.61
CA THR A 20 -3.80 -18.87 9.49
C THR A 20 -4.19 -17.51 8.90
N THR A 21 -4.74 -17.48 7.68
CA THR A 21 -5.01 -16.28 6.88
C THR A 21 -6.51 -16.01 6.73
N ASP A 22 -6.94 -14.82 7.16
CA ASP A 22 -8.28 -14.30 6.90
C ASP A 22 -8.38 -13.83 5.44
N ALA A 23 -8.85 -14.72 4.57
CA ALA A 23 -9.02 -14.43 3.15
C ALA A 23 -9.97 -13.24 2.88
N ARG A 24 -11.00 -13.04 3.73
CA ARG A 24 -11.95 -11.93 3.55
C ARG A 24 -11.31 -10.58 3.87
N ALA A 25 -10.47 -10.54 4.91
CA ALA A 25 -9.68 -9.36 5.21
C ALA A 25 -8.71 -9.02 4.06
N GLY A 26 -8.07 -10.04 3.49
CA GLY A 26 -7.21 -9.88 2.31
C GLY A 26 -7.95 -9.36 1.07
N GLU A 27 -9.10 -9.94 0.75
CA GLU A 27 -9.95 -9.48 -0.37
C GLU A 27 -10.38 -8.02 -0.19
N LYS A 28 -10.81 -7.65 1.02
CA LYS A 28 -11.19 -6.27 1.34
C LYS A 28 -10.00 -5.31 1.18
N PHE A 29 -8.82 -5.70 1.62
CA PHE A 29 -7.61 -4.88 1.47
C PHE A 29 -7.27 -4.62 0.01
N VAL A 30 -7.32 -5.67 -0.82
CA VAL A 30 -7.08 -5.54 -2.26
C VAL A 30 -8.12 -4.62 -2.91
N GLU A 31 -9.40 -4.77 -2.57
CA GLU A 31 -10.46 -3.90 -3.08
C GLU A 31 -10.21 -2.42 -2.73
N GLU A 32 -9.92 -2.12 -1.47
CA GLU A 32 -9.69 -0.75 -1.00
C GLU A 32 -8.39 -0.15 -1.57
N ALA A 33 -7.32 -0.93 -1.66
CA ALA A 33 -6.06 -0.51 -2.28
C ALA A 33 -6.22 -0.25 -3.79
N CYS A 34 -6.96 -1.10 -4.51
CA CYS A 34 -7.26 -0.89 -5.93
C CYS A 34 -8.09 0.37 -6.14
N ARG A 35 -9.10 0.62 -5.30
CA ARG A 35 -9.87 1.86 -5.33
C ARG A 35 -8.97 3.07 -5.10
N LEU A 36 -8.08 3.01 -4.12
CA LEU A 36 -7.11 4.07 -3.83
C LEU A 36 -6.24 4.37 -5.06
N ILE A 37 -5.69 3.35 -5.71
CA ILE A 37 -4.86 3.52 -6.91
C ILE A 37 -5.67 4.15 -8.05
N MET A 38 -6.91 3.72 -8.25
CA MET A 38 -7.78 4.30 -9.28
C MET A 38 -8.03 5.79 -9.02
N GLU A 39 -8.34 6.16 -7.78
CA GLU A 39 -8.64 7.54 -7.39
C GLU A 39 -7.40 8.45 -7.39
N GLU A 40 -6.30 8.00 -6.80
CA GLU A 40 -5.11 8.82 -6.54
C GLU A 40 -4.05 8.78 -7.65
N VAL A 41 -4.01 7.69 -8.44
CA VAL A 41 -3.01 7.53 -9.50
C VAL A 41 -3.64 7.68 -10.87
N VAL A 42 -4.75 6.98 -11.15
CA VAL A 42 -5.32 6.94 -12.51
C VAL A 42 -6.13 8.19 -12.81
N LEU A 43 -7.12 8.53 -11.98
CA LEU A 43 -7.97 9.71 -12.21
C LEU A 43 -7.17 11.03 -12.11
N LYS A 44 -6.20 11.05 -11.20
CA LYS A 44 -5.31 12.20 -10.96
C LYS A 44 -4.11 12.28 -11.90
N ALA A 45 -3.86 11.25 -12.72
CA ALA A 45 -2.80 11.30 -13.73
C ALA A 45 -3.00 12.46 -14.72
N THR A 46 -4.25 12.78 -15.07
CA THR A 46 -4.58 13.80 -16.08
C THR A 46 -4.74 15.21 -15.51
N ASP A 47 -4.74 15.40 -14.18
CA ASP A 47 -4.85 16.73 -13.57
C ASP A 47 -3.50 17.46 -13.57
N ILE A 48 -3.35 18.45 -14.43
CA ILE A 48 -2.14 19.28 -14.57
C ILE A 48 -1.85 20.15 -13.33
N ASN A 49 -2.84 20.42 -12.47
CA ASN A 49 -2.64 21.23 -11.27
C ASN A 49 -2.00 20.46 -10.11
N GLU A 50 -1.88 19.14 -10.27
CA GLU A 50 -1.39 18.28 -9.22
C GLU A 50 0.12 18.08 -9.30
N LYS A 51 0.78 18.23 -8.14
CA LYS A 51 2.24 18.11 -8.03
C LYS A 51 2.72 16.75 -8.57
N VAL A 52 3.74 16.81 -9.43
CA VAL A 52 4.44 15.63 -9.97
C VAL A 52 5.14 14.84 -8.87
N CYS A 53 5.66 15.53 -7.85
CA CYS A 53 6.26 14.92 -6.67
C CYS A 53 6.11 15.88 -5.48
N GLU A 54 5.74 15.35 -4.31
CA GLU A 54 5.94 16.05 -3.04
C GLU A 54 7.33 15.73 -2.48
N TRP A 55 8.35 16.44 -2.97
CA TRP A 55 9.72 16.19 -2.55
C TRP A 55 9.91 16.40 -1.05
N ARG A 56 10.61 15.46 -0.41
CA ARG A 56 11.05 15.51 0.99
C ARG A 56 12.50 15.04 1.07
N PRO A 57 13.31 15.60 1.99
CA PRO A 57 14.64 15.07 2.29
C PRO A 57 14.57 13.59 2.69
N PRO A 58 15.58 12.76 2.36
CA PRO A 58 15.59 11.33 2.66
C PRO A 58 15.31 10.99 4.13
N GLU A 59 15.88 11.76 5.05
CA GLU A 59 15.72 11.56 6.50
C GLU A 59 14.28 11.81 6.94
N GLN A 60 13.63 12.85 6.38
CA GLN A 60 12.24 13.17 6.65
C GLN A 60 11.31 12.14 5.98
N LEU A 61 11.60 11.73 4.75
CA LEU A 61 10.81 10.74 4.02
C LEU A 61 10.83 9.38 4.72
N LYS A 62 11.98 8.96 5.25
CA LYS A 62 12.10 7.73 6.04
C LYS A 62 11.19 7.75 7.28
N GLN A 63 11.10 8.88 7.96
CA GLN A 63 10.22 9.04 9.11
C GLN A 63 8.74 9.04 8.71
N LEU A 64 8.40 9.64 7.56
CA LEU A 64 7.03 9.68 7.05
C LEU A 64 6.51 8.30 6.62
N LEU A 65 7.37 7.49 5.98
CA LEU A 65 6.98 6.19 5.44
C LEU A 65 7.05 5.03 6.46
N ASP A 66 7.63 5.23 7.65
CA ASP A 66 7.77 4.22 8.72
C ASP A 66 8.21 2.84 8.17
N LEU A 67 9.38 2.79 7.53
CA LEU A 67 9.90 1.61 6.82
C LEU A 67 10.49 0.53 7.74
N GLU A 68 10.28 0.61 9.05
CA GLU A 68 10.80 -0.35 10.02
C GLU A 68 9.92 -1.60 10.09
N LEU A 69 10.52 -2.77 9.83
CA LEU A 69 9.83 -4.05 9.95
C LEU A 69 9.79 -4.50 11.41
N ARG A 70 8.58 -4.77 11.90
CA ARG A 70 8.30 -5.21 13.29
C ARG A 70 7.93 -6.69 13.31
N ASP A 71 8.09 -7.32 14.47
CA ASP A 71 7.70 -8.73 14.69
C ASP A 71 6.17 -8.94 14.63
N THR A 72 5.40 -7.86 14.82
CA THR A 72 3.93 -7.85 14.74
C THR A 72 3.45 -7.15 13.47
N GLY A 73 2.37 -7.66 12.88
CA GLY A 73 1.70 -7.00 11.77
C GLY A 73 0.99 -5.70 12.17
N GLU A 74 0.78 -4.84 11.19
CA GLU A 74 0.02 -3.59 11.35
C GLU A 74 -1.48 -3.80 11.03
N PRO A 75 -2.39 -3.00 11.62
CA PRO A 75 -3.80 -3.11 11.33
C PRO A 75 -4.12 -2.64 9.91
N HIS A 76 -5.22 -3.15 9.36
CA HIS A 76 -5.69 -2.87 7.99
C HIS A 76 -5.70 -1.38 7.62
N GLN A 77 -6.22 -0.53 8.51
CA GLN A 77 -6.28 0.92 8.26
C GLN A 77 -4.88 1.54 8.14
N ARG A 78 -3.93 1.08 8.97
CA ARG A 78 -2.54 1.59 8.92
C ARG A 78 -1.86 1.20 7.61
N LEU A 79 -2.13 0.00 7.10
CA LEU A 79 -1.62 -0.43 5.80
C LEU A 79 -2.14 0.45 4.66
N LEU A 80 -3.42 0.84 4.71
CA LEU A 80 -4.00 1.76 3.71
C LEU A 80 -3.40 3.18 3.79
N GLU A 81 -3.14 3.68 5.00
CA GLU A 81 -2.44 4.96 5.20
C GLU A 81 -1.02 4.90 4.61
N LEU A 82 -0.28 3.82 4.84
CA LEU A 82 1.03 3.60 4.25
C LEU A 82 0.97 3.57 2.71
N CYS A 83 -0.05 2.94 2.12
CA CYS A 83 -0.28 2.99 0.67
C CYS A 83 -0.49 4.43 0.17
N GLN A 84 -1.27 5.24 0.89
CA GLN A 84 -1.49 6.65 0.57
C GLN A 84 -0.20 7.47 0.62
N ASP A 85 0.59 7.30 1.68
CA ASP A 85 1.85 8.00 1.85
C ASP A 85 2.85 7.63 0.74
N VAL A 86 2.94 6.34 0.39
CA VAL A 86 3.78 5.88 -0.72
C VAL A 86 3.35 6.52 -2.04
N ILE A 87 2.05 6.55 -2.36
CA ILE A 87 1.55 7.17 -3.59
C ILE A 87 1.85 8.67 -3.61
N ARG A 88 1.68 9.35 -2.47
CA ARG A 88 1.86 10.80 -2.32
C ARG A 88 3.30 11.26 -2.52
N TYR A 89 4.25 10.54 -1.94
CA TYR A 89 5.66 10.91 -1.96
C TYR A 89 6.44 10.28 -3.14
N SER A 90 5.81 9.37 -3.90
CA SER A 90 6.38 8.83 -5.13
C SER A 90 6.31 9.85 -6.28
N VAL A 91 7.25 9.72 -7.23
CA VAL A 91 7.23 10.49 -8.47
C VAL A 91 6.11 9.97 -9.38
N LYS A 92 5.22 10.85 -9.84
CA LYS A 92 4.11 10.51 -10.73
C LYS A 92 4.59 10.44 -12.18
N THR A 93 5.07 9.27 -12.60
CA THR A 93 5.67 9.04 -13.93
C THR A 93 4.67 8.99 -15.09
N SER A 94 3.37 8.92 -14.81
CA SER A 94 2.30 8.90 -15.81
C SER A 94 1.95 10.28 -16.36
N LYS A 95 2.42 11.36 -15.71
CA LYS A 95 2.33 12.71 -16.27
C LYS A 95 3.41 12.85 -17.34
N ASP A 96 3.05 13.43 -18.48
CA ASP A 96 4.01 13.76 -19.53
C ASP A 96 5.10 14.66 -18.93
N PHE A 97 6.28 14.07 -18.73
CA PHE A 97 7.47 14.69 -18.14
C PHE A 97 7.98 15.88 -18.99
N THR A 98 7.38 16.11 -20.16
CA THR A 98 7.80 17.09 -21.15
C THR A 98 7.50 18.54 -20.79
N ASP A 99 6.67 18.81 -19.77
CA ASP A 99 6.33 20.20 -19.38
C ASP A 99 6.87 20.60 -17.98
N SER A 100 7.58 19.69 -17.29
CA SER A 100 8.26 19.99 -16.02
C SER A 100 9.74 20.29 -16.25
N LEU A 101 10.04 21.35 -17.00
CA LEU A 101 11.27 22.11 -16.75
C LEU A 101 11.07 22.84 -15.39
N ASP A 102 11.44 22.12 -14.33
CA ASP A 102 11.56 22.51 -12.92
C ASP A 102 10.39 23.25 -12.23
N PRO A 103 9.78 22.59 -11.23
CA PRO A 103 9.33 23.29 -10.03
C PRO A 103 9.98 22.74 -8.74
N CYS A 104 11.09 22.01 -8.83
CA CYS A 104 11.78 21.38 -7.69
C CYS A 104 13.26 21.82 -7.51
N LEU A 105 13.67 22.90 -8.17
CA LEU A 105 14.88 23.69 -7.84
C LEU A 105 14.47 25.11 -7.40
#